data_AF-X1ALV3-F1
#
_entry.id   AF-X1ALV3-F1
#
_cell.length_a   1.000
_cell.length_b   1.000
_cell.length_c   1.000
_cell.angle_alpha   90.00
_cell.angle_beta   90.00
_cell.angle_gamma   90.00
#
_symmetry.space_group_name_H-M   'P 1'
#
loop_
_entity.id
_entity.type
_entity.pdbx_description
1 polymer ?
#
loop_
_entity_poly.entity_id
_entity_poly.type
_entity_poly.pdbx_seq_one_letter_code
_entity_poly.pdbx_strand_id
1 'polypeptide(L)' 'MGKTYLATRLEREDFKLVEKLAQQTNLGKSEIARRLILIGLKHVQKPED' A
#
# COMPACT_ATOMS: atom_id res chain seq x y z
N MET A 1 17.88 -14.23 -0.43
CA MET A 1 16.42 -14.21 -0.21
C MET A 1 15.77 -13.50 -1.39
N GLY A 2 14.83 -14.15 -2.09
CA GLY A 2 14.13 -13.59 -3.24
C GLY A 2 13.07 -12.55 -2.84
N LYS A 3 12.75 -11.62 -3.74
CA LYS A 3 11.61 -10.71 -3.55
C LYS A 3 10.32 -11.49 -3.84
N THR A 4 9.39 -11.52 -2.89
CA THR A 4 8.04 -12.02 -3.12
C THR A 4 7.18 -10.89 -3.67
N TYR A 5 6.47 -11.15 -4.77
CA TYR A 5 5.54 -10.19 -5.36
C TYR A 5 4.13 -10.51 -4.88
N LEU A 6 3.42 -9.49 -4.41
CA LEU A 6 2.01 -9.59 -4.01
C LEU A 6 1.17 -8.79 -5.00
N ALA A 7 0.24 -9.44 -5.69
CA ALA A 7 -0.80 -8.75 -6.43
C ALA A 7 -1.95 -8.44 -5.47
N THR A 8 -2.38 -7.17 -5.42
CA THR A 8 -3.55 -6.76 -4.64
C THR A 8 -4.54 -6.03 -5.53
N ARG A 9 -5.83 -6.23 -5.27
CA ARG A 9 -6.90 -5.42 -5.86
C ARG A 9 -7.15 -4.24 -4.94
N LEU A 10 -7.19 -3.05 -5.53
CA LEU A 10 -7.58 -1.83 -4.85
C LEU A 10 -8.84 -1.32 -5.53
N GLU A 11 -9.75 -0.77 -4.73
CA GLU A 11 -10.82 0.05 -5.29
C GLU A 11 -10.21 1.25 -6.03
N ARG A 12 -10.94 1.75 -7.03
CA ARG A 12 -10.42 2.81 -7.91
C ARG A 12 -10.06 4.07 -7.14
N GLU A 13 -10.78 4.36 -6.05
CA GLU A 13 -10.55 5.53 -5.19
C GLU A 13 -9.25 5.39 -4.39
N ASP A 14 -9.01 4.22 -3.79
CA ASP A 14 -7.78 3.91 -3.06
C ASP A 14 -6.57 3.96 -3.98
N PHE A 15 -6.71 3.44 -5.21
CA PHE A 15 -5.64 3.52 -6.19
C PHE A 15 -5.27 4.98 -6.50
N LYS A 16 -6.24 5.86 -6.71
CA LYS A 16 -6.00 7.29 -6.93
C LYS A 16 -5.29 7.96 -5.74
N LEU A 17 -5.63 7.56 -4.52
CA LEU A 17 -4.93 8.03 -3.31
C LEU A 17 -3.46 7.63 -3.34
N VAL A 18 -3.15 6.36 -3.68
CA VAL A 18 -1.76 5.89 -3.84
C VAL A 18 -1.04 6.66 -4.94
N GLU A 19 -1.68 6.92 -6.07
CA GLU A 19 -1.09 7.72 -7.16
C GLU A 19 -0.78 9.15 -6.72
N LYS A 20 -1.70 9.80 -6.00
CA LYS A 20 -1.51 11.15 -5.48
C LYS A 20 -0.34 11.20 -4.50
N LEU A 21 -0.23 10.23 -3.58
CA LEU A 21 0.91 10.12 -2.67
C LEU A 21 2.23 9.91 -3.43
N ALA A 22 2.21 9.13 -4.51
CA ALA A 22 3.38 8.93 -5.36
C ALA A 22 3.81 10.21 -6.09
N GLN A 23 2.88 11.09 -6.43
CA GLN A 23 3.20 12.40 -7.02
C GLN A 23 3.71 13.41 -5.99
N GLN A 24 3.22 13.34 -4.76
CA GLN A 24 3.60 14.25 -3.67
C GLN A 24 4.92 13.85 -3.00
N THR A 25 5.43 12.65 -3.26
CA THR A 25 6.66 12.11 -2.67
C THR A 25 7.61 11.65 -3.75
N ASN A 26 8.89 11.46 -3.44
CA ASN A 26 9.83 10.84 -4.38
C ASN A 26 9.79 9.29 -4.30
N LEU A 27 8.63 8.70 -4.00
CA LEU A 27 8.47 7.26 -3.78
C LEU A 27 7.68 6.60 -4.90
N GLY A 28 8.07 5.39 -5.27
CA GLY A 28 7.29 4.55 -6.18
C GLY A 28 6.00 4.03 -5.52
N LYS A 29 4.98 3.77 -6.34
CA LYS A 29 3.67 3.24 -5.88
C LYS A 29 3.81 1.97 -5.02
N SER A 30 4.73 1.08 -5.39
CA SER A 30 5.00 -0.17 -4.66
C SER A 30 5.56 0.08 -3.26
N GLU A 31 6.40 1.10 -3.08
CA GLU A 31 6.95 1.47 -1.78
C GLU A 31 5.89 2.13 -0.90
N ILE A 32 5.01 2.95 -1.50
CA ILE A 32 3.86 3.52 -0.81
C ILE A 32 2.91 2.42 -0.33
N ALA A 33 2.51 1.51 -1.22
CA ALA A 33 1.65 0.39 -0.89
C ALA A 33 2.27 -0.48 0.23
N ARG A 34 3.58 -0.77 0.14
CA ARG A 34 4.32 -1.48 1.20
C ARG A 34 4.23 -0.76 2.55
N ARG A 35 4.43 0.55 2.58
CA ARG A 35 4.35 1.34 3.83
C ARG A 35 2.93 1.35 4.40
N LEU A 36 1.91 1.50 3.56
CA LEU A 36 0.52 1.45 3.99
C LEU A 36 0.17 0.09 4.60
N ILE A 37 0.60 -1.01 3.97
CA ILE A 37 0.46 -2.37 4.52
C ILE A 37 1.15 -2.48 5.89
N LEU A 38 2.40 -2.03 6.01
CA LEU A 38 3.14 -2.09 7.27
C LEU A 38 2.50 -1.25 8.38
N ILE A 39 1.93 -0.09 8.04
CA ILE A 39 1.16 0.73 8.98
C ILE A 39 -0.10 -0.02 9.40
N GLY A 40 -0.88 -0.53 8.44
CA GLY A 40 -2.06 -1.35 8.71
C GLY A 40 -1.76 -2.51 9.65
N LEU A 41 -0.72 -3.30 9.36
CA LEU A 41 -0.30 -4.44 10.21
C LEU A 41 0.11 -4.04 11.64
N LYS A 42 0.55 -2.80 11.86
CA LYS A 42 0.90 -2.31 13.21
C LYS A 42 -0.33 -1.83 14.00
N HIS A 43 -1.38 -1.39 13.31
CA HIS A 43 -2.52 -0.72 13.94
C HIS A 43 -3.80 -1.56 13.93
N VAL A 44 -3.94 -2.50 12.99
CA VAL A 44 -5.08 -3.41 12.89
C VAL A 44 -4.90 -4.53 13.92
N GLN A 45 -5.65 -4.47 15.02
CA GLN A 45 -5.63 -5.50 16.07
C GLN A 45 -6.46 -6.73 15.70
N LYS A 46 -7.49 -6.56 14.87
CA LYS A 46 -8.28 -7.64 14.28
C LYS A 46 -8.52 -7.30 12.81
N PRO A 47 -8.09 -8.13 11.85
CA PRO A 47 -8.49 -7.95 10.47
C PRO A 47 -10.00 -8.23 10.39
N GLU A 48 -10.78 -7.21 10.09
CA GLU A 48 -12.16 -7.37 9.64
C GLU A 48 -12.11 -7.59 8.12
N ASP A 49 -13.04 -8.41 7.61
CA ASP A 49 -13.20 -8.66 6.16
C ASP A 49 -13.51 -7.37 5.39
#